data_AF-A0AAV1CJ02-F1
#
_entry.id   AF-A0AAV1CJ02-F1
#
_cell.length_a   1.000
_cell.length_b   1.000
_cell.length_c   1.000
_cell.angle_alpha   90.00
_cell.angle_beta   90.00
_cell.angle_gamma   90.00
#
_symmetry.space_group_name_H-M   'P 1'
#
loop_
_entity.id
_entity.type
_entity.pdbx_description
1 polymer ?
#
loop_
_entity_poly.entity_id
_entity_poly.type
_entity_poly.pdbx_seq_one_letter_code
_entity_poly.pdbx_strand_id
1 'polypeptide(L)'
;MNALLLQSALRPCIPSYSYNYGCCLREPLRKGISGCLLQNKMNHSGLDSDGREFNNSDEMWREQVGDQSKKTEWYTKGVSYWQGVEATVDGVLGGYGHVNDADIRGSEAFLNTLLSERFPETSMSRHLVALDCGSGIGRVTKNLLIRYFNEVDLQEPVSHFLEAARENLAPENVTVSDSHKAVNFFCLPLQDFTPDVQRYDCIWIQWCIGHLSDEDLVSFFKRAKAGLKPNGFFVLKENIARSGTALSSFFSSQV
;
A
#
# COMPACT_ATOMS: atom_id res chain seq x y z
N MET A 1 -4.74 -15.61 4.18
CA MET A 1 -4.08 -14.55 3.37
C MET A 1 -3.31 -13.75 4.39
N ASN A 2 -1.97 -13.82 4.39
CA ASN A 2 -1.16 -13.23 5.46
C ASN A 2 -0.73 -11.82 5.01
N ALA A 3 -1.68 -10.89 4.98
CA ALA A 3 -1.36 -9.47 4.92
C ALA A 3 -1.01 -9.02 6.34
N LEU A 4 0.14 -8.37 6.49
CA LEU A 4 0.56 -7.82 7.78
C LEU A 4 0.42 -6.30 7.70
N LEU A 5 -0.38 -5.75 8.60
CA LEU A 5 -0.71 -4.33 8.64
C LEU A 5 0.27 -3.61 9.56
N LEU A 6 0.97 -2.60 9.03
CA LEU A 6 1.77 -1.68 9.83
C LEU A 6 0.98 -0.38 10.01
N GLN A 7 0.60 -0.06 11.24
CA GLN A 7 -0.08 1.19 11.56
C GLN A 7 0.95 2.32 11.68
N SER A 8 0.77 3.42 10.93
CA SER A 8 1.55 4.64 11.19
C SER A 8 0.89 5.42 12.34
N ALA A 9 1.61 5.58 13.44
CA ALA A 9 1.18 6.40 14.57
C ALA A 9 1.73 7.82 14.44
N LEU A 10 1.25 8.58 13.45
CA LEU A 10 1.60 10.00 13.32
C LEU A 10 0.67 10.88 14.17
N ARG A 11 0.70 10.71 15.50
CA ARG A 11 0.24 11.71 16.50
C ARG A 11 0.93 11.49 17.85
N PRO A 12 1.80 12.40 18.33
CA PRO A 12 2.15 12.46 19.74
C PRO A 12 1.14 13.38 20.44
N CYS A 13 0.15 12.78 21.10
CA CYS A 13 -0.64 13.27 22.25
C CYS A 13 -2.03 12.61 22.24
N ILE A 14 -2.42 12.08 23.41
CA ILE A 14 -3.70 11.46 23.82
C ILE A 14 -3.60 9.91 23.97
N PRO A 15 -4.12 9.33 25.08
CA PRO A 15 -3.66 8.06 25.65
C PRO A 15 -3.97 6.82 24.82
N SER A 16 -3.05 5.87 24.93
CA SER A 16 -3.13 4.49 24.46
C SER A 16 -4.40 3.77 24.95
N TYR A 17 -5.19 3.26 24.01
CA TYR A 17 -6.12 2.16 24.27
C TYR A 17 -5.83 1.03 23.30
N SER A 18 -5.46 -0.12 23.86
CA SER A 18 -5.27 -1.38 23.15
C SER A 18 -6.63 -1.92 22.69
N TYR A 19 -6.81 -2.11 21.39
CA TYR A 19 -7.82 -3.04 20.89
C TYR A 19 -7.18 -4.41 20.70
N ASN A 20 -7.57 -5.35 21.56
CA ASN A 20 -7.31 -6.77 21.37
C ASN A 20 -8.07 -7.22 20.12
N TYR A 21 -7.38 -7.37 18.99
CA TYR A 21 -7.84 -8.31 17.98
C TYR A 21 -7.59 -9.71 18.53
N GLY A 22 -8.63 -10.31 19.09
CA GLY A 22 -8.63 -11.70 19.52
C GLY A 22 -8.19 -12.59 18.36
N CYS A 23 -6.99 -13.14 18.48
CA CYS A 23 -6.43 -14.13 17.60
C CYS A 23 -7.21 -15.46 17.74
N CYS A 24 -8.35 -15.58 17.06
CA CYS A 24 -8.97 -16.88 16.81
C CYS A 24 -8.34 -17.55 15.58
N LEU A 25 -7.04 -17.87 15.68
CA LEU A 25 -6.36 -18.82 14.78
C LEU A 25 -5.50 -19.77 15.60
N ARG A 26 -6.11 -20.42 16.60
CA ARG A 26 -5.67 -21.71 17.13
C ARG A 26 -6.91 -22.55 17.37
N GLU A 27 -7.24 -23.42 16.44
CA GLU A 27 -7.59 -24.83 16.69
C GLU A 27 -7.81 -25.58 15.36
N PRO A 28 -7.59 -26.91 15.31
CA PRO A 28 -7.41 -27.65 14.07
C PRO A 28 -8.72 -27.96 13.36
N LEU A 29 -8.65 -27.98 12.03
CA LEU A 29 -9.63 -28.49 11.08
C LEU A 29 -10.39 -29.72 11.59
N ARG A 30 -11.68 -29.55 11.91
CA ARG A 30 -12.73 -30.58 11.78
C ARG A 30 -14.11 -29.95 12.03
N LYS A 31 -14.77 -29.49 10.95
CA LYS A 31 -16.20 -29.67 10.61
C LYS A 31 -16.69 -28.56 9.67
N GLY A 32 -17.22 -28.98 8.51
CA GLY A 32 -18.31 -28.33 7.79
C GLY A 32 -18.06 -26.94 7.19
N ILE A 33 -17.56 -26.90 5.94
CA ILE A 33 -17.62 -25.71 5.09
C ILE A 33 -19.04 -25.62 4.52
N SER A 34 -19.99 -25.09 5.29
CA SER A 34 -21.25 -24.55 4.79
C SER A 34 -21.94 -23.79 5.93
N GLY A 35 -21.76 -22.46 6.00
CA GLY A 35 -22.53 -21.63 6.93
C GLY A 35 -21.88 -20.36 7.51
N CYS A 36 -20.57 -20.13 7.35
CA CYS A 36 -19.88 -19.02 8.06
C CYS A 36 -19.28 -17.93 7.13
N LEU A 37 -19.89 -17.66 5.98
CA LEU A 37 -19.46 -16.57 5.07
C LEU A 37 -20.51 -15.46 4.90
N LEU A 38 -21.57 -15.45 5.70
CA LEU A 38 -22.63 -14.45 5.66
C LEU A 38 -22.90 -13.87 7.05
N GLN A 39 -21.94 -13.17 7.67
CA GLN A 39 -22.24 -12.17 8.70
C GLN A 39 -20.99 -11.40 9.15
N ASN A 40 -20.80 -10.23 8.54
CA ASN A 40 -20.62 -8.94 9.21
C ASN A 40 -20.15 -7.92 8.17
N LYS A 41 -21.08 -7.47 7.29
CA LYS A 41 -20.90 -6.15 6.66
C LYS A 41 -20.98 -5.14 7.80
N MET A 42 -19.83 -4.59 8.16
CA MET A 42 -19.71 -3.56 9.18
C MET A 42 -20.40 -2.29 8.63
N ASN A 43 -21.68 -2.09 8.99
CA ASN A 43 -22.48 -0.91 8.64
C ASN A 43 -22.01 0.30 9.45
N HIS A 44 -20.84 0.84 9.10
CA HIS A 44 -20.42 2.11 9.64
C HIS A 44 -20.78 3.21 8.67
N SER A 45 -21.42 4.25 9.17
CA SER A 45 -21.59 5.49 8.45
C SER A 45 -20.24 6.15 8.17
N GLY A 46 -20.22 7.00 7.16
CA GLY A 46 -19.04 7.75 6.75
C GLY A 46 -19.40 9.15 6.30
N LEU A 47 -18.38 10.00 6.24
CA LEU A 47 -18.48 11.34 5.70
C LEU A 47 -17.49 11.45 4.54
N ASP A 48 -17.87 12.19 3.49
CA ASP A 48 -16.86 12.78 2.62
C ASP A 48 -16.38 14.13 3.15
N SER A 49 -15.42 14.71 2.46
CA SER A 49 -14.84 16.02 2.74
C SER A 49 -15.79 17.20 2.59
N ASP A 50 -16.84 17.07 1.79
CA ASP A 50 -17.84 18.11 1.60
C ASP A 50 -18.90 18.05 2.72
N GLY A 51 -18.71 17.14 3.67
CA GLY A 51 -19.59 16.91 4.81
C GLY A 51 -20.81 16.06 4.44
N ARG A 52 -20.82 15.41 3.28
CA ARG A 52 -21.92 14.52 2.89
C ARG A 52 -21.85 13.23 3.69
N GLU A 53 -22.94 12.92 4.37
CA GLU A 53 -23.10 11.68 5.13
C GLU A 53 -23.53 10.52 4.23
N PHE A 54 -22.96 9.36 4.49
CA PHE A 54 -23.35 8.08 3.91
C PHE A 54 -23.66 7.08 5.01
N ASN A 55 -24.73 6.30 4.85
CA ASN A 55 -25.14 5.34 5.88
C ASN A 55 -24.20 4.13 5.96
N ASN A 56 -23.52 3.80 4.86
CA ASN A 56 -22.54 2.73 4.76
C ASN A 56 -21.65 2.91 3.51
N SER A 57 -20.57 2.12 3.44
CA SER A 57 -19.64 2.15 2.30
C SER A 57 -20.30 1.74 0.98
N ASP A 58 -21.29 0.82 0.98
CA ASP A 58 -21.96 0.42 -0.26
C ASP A 58 -22.74 1.58 -0.90
N GLU A 59 -23.40 2.41 -0.07
CA GLU A 59 -24.09 3.61 -0.53
C GLU A 59 -23.12 4.62 -1.14
N MET A 60 -22.02 4.86 -0.43
CA MET A 60 -20.99 5.76 -0.91
C MET A 60 -20.40 5.28 -2.23
N TRP A 61 -20.03 3.99 -2.34
CA TRP A 61 -19.42 3.48 -3.58
C TRP A 61 -20.40 3.43 -4.74
N ARG A 62 -21.70 3.20 -4.50
CA ARG A 62 -22.72 3.38 -5.56
C ARG A 62 -22.75 4.82 -6.06
N GLU A 63 -22.59 5.79 -5.18
CA GLU A 63 -22.59 7.19 -5.57
C GLU A 63 -21.31 7.61 -6.29
N GLN A 64 -20.14 7.14 -5.85
CA GLN A 64 -18.84 7.57 -6.35
C GLN A 64 -18.34 6.75 -7.54
N VAL A 65 -18.67 5.46 -7.62
CA VAL A 65 -18.15 4.53 -8.65
C VAL A 65 -19.19 3.53 -9.17
N GLY A 66 -20.49 3.77 -8.93
CA GLY A 66 -21.57 2.83 -9.24
C GLY A 66 -21.83 2.56 -10.72
N ASP A 67 -21.20 3.33 -11.61
CA ASP A 67 -21.18 3.09 -13.05
C ASP A 67 -19.81 3.44 -13.66
N GLN A 68 -19.61 3.07 -14.92
CA GLN A 68 -18.32 3.23 -15.60
C GLN A 68 -17.88 4.70 -15.75
N SER A 69 -18.83 5.63 -15.93
CA SER A 69 -18.54 7.05 -16.07
C SER A 69 -18.03 7.61 -14.74
N LYS A 70 -18.77 7.33 -13.65
CA LYS A 70 -18.40 7.73 -12.29
C LYS A 70 -17.07 7.13 -11.85
N LYS A 71 -16.85 5.84 -12.13
CA LYS A 71 -15.58 5.16 -11.87
C LYS A 71 -14.42 5.83 -12.62
N THR A 72 -14.62 6.18 -13.89
CA THR A 72 -13.60 6.90 -14.68
C THR A 72 -13.31 8.27 -14.06
N GLU A 73 -14.34 9.00 -13.65
CA GLU A 73 -14.20 10.32 -13.02
C GLU A 73 -13.44 10.24 -11.68
N TRP A 74 -13.79 9.28 -10.82
CA TRP A 74 -13.11 9.03 -9.55
C TRP A 74 -11.59 8.88 -9.73
N TYR A 75 -11.18 7.95 -10.59
CA TYR A 75 -9.76 7.68 -10.82
C TYR A 75 -9.05 8.81 -11.56
N THR A 76 -9.71 9.46 -12.52
CA THR A 76 -9.14 10.60 -13.24
C THR A 76 -8.89 11.77 -12.29
N LYS A 77 -9.82 12.06 -11.37
CA LYS A 77 -9.63 13.09 -10.33
C LYS A 77 -8.46 12.75 -9.41
N GLY A 78 -8.37 11.50 -8.95
CA GLY A 78 -7.28 11.03 -8.10
C GLY A 78 -5.90 11.22 -8.74
N VAL A 79 -5.73 10.80 -10.01
CA VAL A 79 -4.47 10.98 -10.74
C VAL A 79 -4.21 12.47 -11.03
N SER A 80 -5.25 13.23 -11.40
CA SER A 80 -5.10 14.66 -11.73
C SER A 80 -4.64 15.49 -10.54
N TYR A 81 -5.05 15.13 -9.31
CA TYR A 81 -4.51 15.76 -8.11
C TYR A 81 -2.99 15.58 -8.03
N TRP A 82 -2.52 14.33 -8.08
CA TRP A 82 -1.10 14.03 -7.95
C TRP A 82 -0.25 14.56 -9.10
N GLN A 83 -0.83 14.73 -10.29
CA GLN A 83 -0.18 15.44 -11.41
C GLN A 83 0.14 16.90 -11.07
N GLY A 84 -0.61 17.54 -10.16
CA GLY A 84 -0.33 18.90 -9.68
C GLY A 84 0.65 18.97 -8.50
N VAL A 85 1.04 17.83 -7.93
CA VAL A 85 1.93 17.75 -6.77
C VAL A 85 3.39 17.71 -7.22
N GLU A 86 4.25 18.44 -6.50
CA GLU A 86 5.69 18.47 -6.79
C GLU A 86 6.34 17.10 -6.55
N ALA A 87 7.25 16.69 -7.45
CA ALA A 87 7.96 15.41 -7.37
C ALA A 87 9.10 15.44 -6.33
N THR A 88 8.75 15.70 -5.07
CA THR A 88 9.68 15.76 -3.93
C THR A 88 9.22 14.85 -2.80
N VAL A 89 10.12 14.58 -1.84
CA VAL A 89 9.77 13.83 -0.62
C VAL A 89 8.65 14.53 0.15
N ASP A 90 8.69 15.86 0.21
CA ASP A 90 7.66 16.65 0.87
C ASP A 90 6.34 16.61 0.09
N GLY A 91 6.36 16.66 -1.24
CA GLY A 91 5.15 16.54 -2.07
C GLY A 91 4.46 15.18 -1.94
N VAL A 92 5.19 14.07 -2.02
CA VAL A 92 4.59 12.71 -1.89
C VAL A 92 4.19 12.35 -0.46
N LEU A 93 4.75 13.04 0.54
CA LEU A 93 4.31 13.00 1.94
C LEU A 93 3.37 14.15 2.28
N GLY A 94 3.02 14.92 1.26
CA GLY A 94 2.34 16.21 1.27
C GLY A 94 2.54 17.06 2.52
N GLY A 95 3.60 17.86 2.50
CA GLY A 95 3.95 18.79 3.56
C GLY A 95 4.51 18.14 4.82
N TYR A 96 4.48 16.81 4.94
CA TYR A 96 5.03 16.07 6.09
C TYR A 96 6.40 15.47 5.79
N GLY A 97 7.23 16.07 4.94
CA GLY A 97 8.57 15.57 4.61
C GLY A 97 9.44 15.23 5.82
N HIS A 98 9.26 15.95 6.94
CA HIS A 98 9.95 15.74 8.22
C HIS A 98 9.67 14.37 8.88
N VAL A 99 8.59 13.66 8.50
CA VAL A 99 8.27 12.33 9.05
C VAL A 99 8.97 11.19 8.30
N ASN A 100 9.61 11.48 7.16
CA ASN A 100 10.25 10.47 6.31
C ASN A 100 11.16 9.53 7.09
N ASP A 101 12.08 10.05 7.88
CA ASP A 101 13.07 9.22 8.55
C ASP A 101 12.45 8.32 9.62
N ALA A 102 11.44 8.82 10.34
CA ALA A 102 10.70 8.04 11.32
C ALA A 102 9.89 6.92 10.64
N ASP A 103 9.24 7.23 9.51
CA ASP A 103 8.54 6.28 8.66
C ASP A 103 9.46 5.14 8.20
N ILE A 104 10.61 5.49 7.61
CA ILE A 104 11.59 4.52 7.09
C ILE A 104 12.16 3.64 8.21
N ARG A 105 12.57 4.22 9.36
CA ARG A 105 13.11 3.43 10.49
C ARG A 105 12.09 2.42 11.02
N GLY A 106 10.83 2.83 11.17
CA GLY A 106 9.78 1.92 11.63
C GLY A 106 9.49 0.81 10.63
N SER A 107 9.45 1.15 9.34
CA SER A 107 9.29 0.18 8.24
C SER A 107 10.47 -0.80 8.17
N GLU A 108 11.70 -0.33 8.37
CA GLU A 108 12.91 -1.15 8.37
C GLU A 108 12.92 -2.16 9.51
N ALA A 109 12.63 -1.72 10.74
CA ALA A 109 12.53 -2.61 11.89
C ALA A 109 11.49 -3.72 11.66
N PHE A 110 10.33 -3.35 11.12
CA PHE A 110 9.27 -4.29 10.78
C PHE A 110 9.67 -5.27 9.66
N LEU A 111 10.25 -4.76 8.58
CA LEU A 111 10.71 -5.57 7.45
C LEU A 111 11.77 -6.59 7.89
N ASN A 112 12.72 -6.19 8.73
CA ASN A 112 13.75 -7.09 9.25
C ASN A 112 13.15 -8.26 10.04
N THR A 113 12.11 -8.02 10.84
CA THR A 113 11.37 -9.11 11.51
C THR A 113 10.79 -10.08 10.48
N LEU A 114 10.11 -9.57 9.44
CA LEU A 114 9.52 -10.43 8.41
C LEU A 114 10.57 -11.23 7.63
N LEU A 115 11.66 -10.59 7.22
CA LEU A 115 12.73 -11.25 6.50
C LEU A 115 13.36 -12.35 7.35
N SER A 116 13.62 -12.10 8.65
CA SER A 116 14.16 -13.11 9.55
C SER A 116 13.23 -14.32 9.75
N GLU A 117 11.91 -14.11 9.79
CA GLU A 117 10.92 -15.19 9.96
C GLU A 117 10.67 -15.98 8.68
N ARG A 118 10.69 -15.32 7.51
CA ARG A 118 10.34 -15.92 6.21
C ARG A 118 11.55 -16.45 5.45
N PHE A 119 12.70 -15.83 5.65
CA PHE A 119 13.95 -16.08 4.94
C PHE A 119 15.12 -16.17 5.96
N PRO A 120 15.22 -17.26 6.73
CA PRO A 120 16.30 -17.46 7.70
C PRO A 120 17.68 -17.48 7.01
N GLU A 121 18.76 -17.21 7.74
CA GLU A 121 20.12 -16.99 7.22
C GLU A 121 20.68 -18.10 6.30
N THR A 122 20.13 -19.31 6.33
CA THR A 122 20.46 -20.37 5.36
C THR A 122 19.96 -20.09 3.94
N SER A 123 19.18 -19.02 3.75
CA SER A 123 18.65 -18.55 2.47
C SER A 123 19.32 -17.26 1.94
N MET A 124 20.45 -16.84 2.53
CA MET A 124 21.20 -15.61 2.20
C MET A 124 21.75 -15.52 0.77
N SER A 125 21.62 -16.58 -0.04
CA SER A 125 21.95 -16.56 -1.47
C SER A 125 20.73 -16.40 -2.38
N ARG A 126 19.53 -16.20 -1.84
CA ARG A 126 18.30 -16.09 -2.63
C ARG A 126 18.21 -14.71 -3.26
N HIS A 127 17.91 -14.68 -4.56
CA HIS A 127 17.60 -13.46 -5.29
C HIS A 127 16.18 -12.99 -4.93
N LEU A 128 16.10 -11.95 -4.12
CA LEU A 128 14.85 -11.40 -3.61
C LEU A 128 14.35 -10.25 -4.49
N VAL A 129 13.05 -10.26 -4.78
CA VAL A 129 12.41 -9.26 -5.64
C VAL A 129 11.24 -8.61 -4.91
N ALA A 130 11.16 -7.28 -4.94
CA ALA A 130 10.05 -6.52 -4.37
C ALA A 130 9.27 -5.72 -5.43
N LEU A 131 8.01 -5.44 -5.13
CA LEU A 131 7.17 -4.47 -5.83
C LEU A 131 6.83 -3.32 -4.88
N ASP A 132 7.08 -2.07 -5.30
CA ASP A 132 6.65 -0.85 -4.62
C ASP A 132 5.40 -0.30 -5.33
N CYS A 133 4.23 -0.45 -4.69
CA CYS A 133 2.93 -0.07 -5.23
C CYS A 133 2.55 1.36 -4.84
N GLY A 134 2.14 2.18 -5.81
CA GLY A 134 1.96 3.62 -5.59
C GLY A 134 3.27 4.27 -5.15
N SER A 135 4.35 3.91 -5.85
CA SER A 135 5.72 4.20 -5.43
C SER A 135 6.07 5.70 -5.42
N GLY A 136 5.27 6.55 -6.07
CA GLY A 136 5.55 7.96 -6.25
C GLY A 136 6.94 8.15 -6.86
N ILE A 137 7.76 8.99 -6.22
CA ILE A 137 9.14 9.26 -6.62
C ILE A 137 10.15 8.18 -6.21
N GLY A 138 9.68 6.99 -5.81
CA GLY A 138 10.52 5.89 -5.34
C GLY A 138 11.09 6.12 -3.92
N ARG A 139 10.42 6.93 -3.09
CA ARG A 139 10.90 7.29 -1.74
C ARG A 139 11.16 6.06 -0.86
N VAL A 140 10.21 5.12 -0.83
CA VAL A 140 10.33 3.88 -0.05
C VAL A 140 11.38 2.97 -0.68
N THR A 141 11.34 2.79 -2.00
CA THR A 141 12.39 2.03 -2.71
C THR A 141 13.80 2.52 -2.38
N LYS A 142 14.07 3.83 -2.51
CA LYS A 142 15.39 4.45 -2.30
C LYS A 142 15.89 4.31 -0.87
N ASN A 143 15.02 4.56 0.10
CA ASN A 143 15.41 4.63 1.50
C ASN A 143 15.25 3.30 2.24
N LEU A 144 14.64 2.29 1.63
CA LEU A 144 14.36 1.00 2.28
C LEU A 144 14.57 -0.19 1.34
N LEU A 145 13.67 -0.41 0.38
CA LEU A 145 13.56 -1.72 -0.29
C LEU A 145 14.84 -2.11 -1.04
N ILE A 146 15.49 -1.16 -1.71
CA ILE A 146 16.69 -1.43 -2.51
C ILE A 146 17.86 -1.93 -1.66
N ARG A 147 17.85 -1.76 -0.34
CA ARG A 147 18.89 -2.31 0.56
C ARG A 147 18.69 -3.78 0.91
N TYR A 148 17.48 -4.30 0.73
CA TYR A 148 17.08 -5.66 1.14
C TYR A 148 16.70 -6.58 -0.02
N PHE A 149 16.31 -6.02 -1.16
CA PHE A 149 15.89 -6.75 -2.34
C PHE A 149 16.85 -6.48 -3.51
N ASN A 150 17.21 -7.53 -4.24
CA ASN A 150 18.10 -7.45 -5.40
C ASN A 150 17.46 -6.69 -6.57
N GLU A 151 16.14 -6.87 -6.73
CA GLU A 151 15.37 -6.12 -7.72
C GLU A 151 14.15 -5.51 -7.06
N VAL A 152 13.89 -4.24 -7.39
CA VAL A 152 12.65 -3.56 -7.01
C VAL A 152 11.96 -3.08 -8.28
N ASP A 153 10.72 -3.51 -8.47
CA ASP A 153 9.84 -2.93 -9.47
C ASP A 153 8.96 -1.86 -8.85
N LEU A 154 8.68 -0.83 -9.61
CA LEU A 154 7.87 0.31 -9.18
C LEU A 154 6.60 0.35 -10.02
N GLN A 155 5.46 0.55 -9.37
CA GLN A 155 4.19 0.84 -10.03
C GLN A 155 3.68 2.20 -9.54
N GLU A 156 3.37 3.10 -10.48
CA GLU A 156 2.91 4.47 -10.20
C GLU A 156 2.12 5.02 -11.41
N PRO A 157 0.86 5.45 -11.27
CA PRO A 157 0.11 6.03 -12.38
C PRO A 157 0.56 7.44 -12.82
N VAL A 158 1.30 8.18 -11.99
CA VAL A 158 1.69 9.57 -12.22
C VAL A 158 3.06 9.63 -12.88
N SER A 159 3.09 10.00 -14.16
CA SER A 159 4.30 9.87 -14.99
C SER A 159 5.49 10.68 -14.50
N HIS A 160 5.31 11.93 -14.05
CA HIS A 160 6.45 12.75 -13.61
C HIS A 160 7.04 12.27 -12.27
N PHE A 161 6.23 11.62 -11.43
CA PHE A 161 6.74 10.92 -10.25
C PHE A 161 7.62 9.73 -10.62
N LEU A 162 7.17 8.93 -11.59
CA LEU A 162 7.94 7.77 -12.03
C LEU A 162 9.25 8.18 -12.72
N GLU A 163 9.27 9.29 -13.47
CA GLU A 163 10.52 9.84 -14.02
C GLU A 163 11.47 10.35 -12.92
N ALA A 164 10.95 11.08 -11.92
CA ALA A 164 11.74 11.44 -10.75
C ALA A 164 12.25 10.20 -9.99
N ALA A 165 11.48 9.11 -9.95
CA ALA A 165 11.93 7.84 -9.38
C ALA A 165 13.12 7.25 -10.15
N ARG A 166 13.13 7.32 -11.49
CA ARG A 166 14.26 6.87 -12.30
C ARG A 166 15.54 7.64 -11.97
N GLU A 167 15.43 8.96 -11.88
CA GLU A 167 16.56 9.82 -11.49
C GLU A 167 17.03 9.50 -10.08
N ASN A 168 16.09 9.42 -9.12
CA ASN A 168 16.38 9.16 -7.72
C ASN A 168 17.05 7.80 -7.47
N LEU A 169 16.75 6.80 -8.31
CA LEU A 169 17.19 5.42 -8.21
C LEU A 169 18.29 5.06 -9.23
N ALA A 170 18.80 6.05 -9.97
CA ALA A 170 19.96 5.86 -10.83
C ALA A 170 21.16 5.37 -9.99
N PRO A 171 22.03 4.51 -10.54
CA PRO A 171 23.14 3.89 -9.80
C PRO A 171 24.02 4.89 -9.02
N GLU A 172 24.25 6.07 -9.58
CA GLU A 172 25.01 7.16 -8.96
C GLU A 172 24.31 7.79 -7.73
N ASN A 173 23.00 7.63 -7.60
CA ASN A 173 22.15 8.25 -6.58
C ASN A 173 21.73 7.27 -5.46
N VAL A 174 22.19 6.02 -5.53
CA VAL A 174 21.93 4.99 -4.52
C VAL A 174 23.24 4.36 -4.04
N THR A 175 23.37 4.17 -2.72
CA THR A 175 24.56 3.53 -2.13
C THR A 175 24.26 2.08 -1.76
N VAL A 176 24.20 1.23 -2.77
CA VAL A 176 23.98 -0.23 -2.65
C VAL A 176 24.95 -0.99 -3.57
N SER A 177 25.10 -2.30 -3.37
CA SER A 177 25.91 -3.12 -4.27
C SER A 177 25.27 -3.20 -5.66
N ASP A 178 26.09 -3.44 -6.70
CA ASP A 178 25.63 -3.57 -8.10
C ASP A 178 24.58 -4.68 -8.32
N SER A 179 24.46 -5.60 -7.37
CA SER A 179 23.43 -6.65 -7.36
C SER A 179 22.03 -6.16 -6.94
N HIS A 180 21.88 -4.89 -6.55
CA HIS A 180 20.63 -4.28 -6.08
C HIS A 180 20.25 -3.11 -6.97
N LYS A 181 19.05 -3.16 -7.57
CA LYS A 181 18.61 -2.13 -8.53
C LYS A 181 17.09 -2.02 -8.64
N ALA A 182 16.63 -0.84 -9.03
CA ALA A 182 15.29 -0.68 -9.58
C ALA A 182 15.27 -1.20 -11.03
N VAL A 183 14.31 -2.04 -11.39
CA VAL A 183 14.32 -2.74 -12.69
C VAL A 183 13.20 -2.28 -13.60
N ASN A 184 11.95 -2.49 -13.20
CA ASN A 184 10.80 -2.09 -13.99
C ASN A 184 10.07 -0.92 -13.33
N PHE A 185 9.50 -0.07 -14.18
CA PHE A 185 8.79 1.14 -13.78
C PHE A 185 7.49 1.17 -14.58
N PHE A 186 6.40 0.75 -13.95
CA PHE A 186 5.09 0.56 -14.55
C PHE A 186 4.22 1.79 -14.35
N CYS A 187 4.03 2.56 -15.43
CA CYS A 187 3.13 3.72 -15.45
C CYS A 187 1.67 3.30 -15.64
N LEU A 188 1.11 2.59 -14.66
CA LEU A 188 -0.25 2.06 -14.68
C LEU A 188 -0.89 2.28 -13.31
N PRO A 189 -2.21 2.52 -13.22
CA PRO A 189 -2.89 2.60 -11.93
C PRO A 189 -3.15 1.19 -11.34
N LEU A 190 -3.27 1.10 -10.02
CA LEU A 190 -3.38 -0.19 -9.31
C LEU A 190 -4.59 -1.01 -9.74
N GLN A 191 -5.72 -0.38 -10.05
CA GLN A 191 -6.94 -1.07 -10.49
C GLN A 191 -6.74 -1.82 -11.82
N ASP A 192 -5.80 -1.39 -12.66
CA ASP A 192 -5.49 -1.99 -13.96
C ASP A 192 -4.17 -2.79 -13.97
N PHE A 193 -3.40 -2.71 -12.88
CA PHE A 193 -2.13 -3.41 -12.77
C PHE A 193 -2.30 -4.88 -12.39
N THR A 194 -1.57 -5.75 -13.09
CA THR A 194 -1.46 -7.20 -12.81
C THR A 194 0.01 -7.56 -12.72
N PRO A 195 0.53 -7.88 -11.52
CA PRO A 195 1.92 -8.26 -11.38
C PRO A 195 2.18 -9.65 -12.00
N ASP A 196 3.36 -9.84 -12.59
CA ASP A 196 3.78 -11.14 -13.15
C ASP A 196 3.72 -12.25 -12.10
N VAL A 197 3.22 -13.42 -12.53
CA VAL A 197 2.97 -14.57 -11.66
C VAL A 197 4.27 -15.04 -10.99
N GLN A 198 4.22 -15.20 -9.66
CA GLN A 198 5.35 -15.67 -8.83
C GLN A 198 6.65 -14.87 -9.02
N ARG A 199 6.57 -13.55 -9.23
CA ARG A 199 7.72 -12.66 -9.36
C ARG A 199 8.25 -12.13 -8.03
N TYR A 200 7.40 -11.87 -7.05
CA TYR A 200 7.74 -11.04 -5.89
C TYR A 200 7.84 -11.84 -4.58
N ASP A 201 8.91 -11.61 -3.84
CA ASP A 201 9.07 -12.06 -2.45
C ASP A 201 8.38 -11.07 -1.48
N CYS A 202 8.29 -9.78 -1.86
CA CYS A 202 7.54 -8.76 -1.13
C CYS A 202 6.72 -7.88 -2.08
N ILE A 203 5.46 -7.64 -1.75
CA ILE A 203 4.67 -6.58 -2.39
C ILE A 203 4.39 -5.53 -1.31
N TRP A 204 5.04 -4.37 -1.44
CA TRP A 204 4.95 -3.24 -0.53
C TRP A 204 3.88 -2.26 -1.01
N ILE A 205 2.95 -1.92 -0.13
CA ILE A 205 1.81 -1.07 -0.44
C ILE A 205 1.72 -0.04 0.69
N GLN A 206 2.00 1.22 0.38
CA GLN A 206 2.04 2.28 1.38
C GLN A 206 1.34 3.55 0.90
N TRP A 207 0.36 4.03 1.68
CA TRP A 207 -0.35 5.30 1.46
C TRP A 207 -0.96 5.47 0.07
N CYS A 208 -1.43 4.37 -0.54
CA CYS A 208 -2.00 4.40 -1.89
C CYS A 208 -3.34 3.66 -2.01
N ILE A 209 -3.73 2.84 -1.03
CA ILE A 209 -4.97 2.06 -1.14
C ILE A 209 -6.23 2.91 -0.97
N GLY A 210 -6.11 4.08 -0.33
CA GLY A 210 -7.22 5.04 -0.20
C GLY A 210 -7.73 5.60 -1.54
N HIS A 211 -6.99 5.40 -2.63
CA HIS A 211 -7.40 5.81 -3.97
C HIS A 211 -8.23 4.75 -4.71
N LEU A 212 -8.30 3.52 -4.20
CA LEU A 212 -9.07 2.42 -4.79
C LEU A 212 -10.47 2.35 -4.19
N SER A 213 -11.45 1.98 -5.02
CA SER A 213 -12.73 1.49 -4.51
C SER A 213 -12.53 0.18 -3.74
N ASP A 214 -13.46 -0.17 -2.83
CA ASP A 214 -13.37 -1.45 -2.10
C ASP A 214 -13.33 -2.66 -3.07
N GLU A 215 -14.09 -2.60 -4.16
CA GLU A 215 -14.12 -3.66 -5.18
C GLU A 215 -12.78 -3.78 -5.92
N ASP A 216 -12.20 -2.65 -6.32
CA ASP A 216 -10.92 -2.63 -7.02
C ASP A 216 -9.75 -2.97 -6.09
N LEU A 217 -9.83 -2.60 -4.81
CA LEU A 217 -8.88 -3.00 -3.78
C LEU A 217 -8.85 -4.52 -3.63
N VAL A 218 -10.02 -5.15 -3.43
CA VAL A 218 -10.14 -6.60 -3.35
C VAL A 218 -9.67 -7.27 -4.64
N SER A 219 -10.01 -6.71 -5.80
CA SER A 219 -9.60 -7.22 -7.11
C SER A 219 -8.09 -7.13 -7.31
N PHE A 220 -7.48 -6.02 -6.92
CA PHE A 220 -6.03 -5.84 -6.94
C PHE A 220 -5.33 -6.88 -6.05
N PHE A 221 -5.75 -7.04 -4.79
CA PHE A 221 -5.13 -8.05 -3.90
C PHE A 221 -5.28 -9.48 -4.42
N LYS A 222 -6.40 -9.81 -5.09
CA LYS A 222 -6.58 -11.12 -5.76
C LYS A 222 -5.55 -11.32 -6.88
N ARG A 223 -5.35 -10.32 -7.76
CA ARG A 223 -4.36 -10.38 -8.83
C ARG A 223 -2.94 -10.41 -8.27
N ALA A 224 -2.63 -9.50 -7.35
CA ALA A 224 -1.30 -9.38 -6.74
C ALA A 224 -0.89 -10.63 -5.96
N LYS A 225 -1.85 -11.38 -5.40
CA LYS A 225 -1.55 -12.66 -4.75
C LYS A 225 -0.93 -13.67 -5.72
N ALA A 226 -1.35 -13.69 -6.99
CA ALA A 226 -0.73 -14.56 -7.99
C ALA A 226 0.71 -14.14 -8.30
N GLY A 227 1.06 -12.86 -8.08
CA GLY A 227 2.40 -12.34 -8.25
C GLY A 227 3.38 -12.73 -7.13
N LEU A 228 2.90 -13.22 -5.98
CA LEU A 228 3.78 -13.65 -4.90
C LEU A 228 4.45 -15.00 -5.19
N LYS A 229 5.76 -15.07 -4.97
CA LYS A 229 6.52 -16.32 -4.89
C LYS A 229 6.07 -17.16 -3.68
N PRO A 230 6.44 -18.46 -3.63
CA PRO A 230 6.34 -19.24 -2.39
C PRO A 230 7.05 -18.51 -1.24
N ASN A 231 6.35 -18.41 -0.11
CA ASN A 231 6.71 -17.64 1.09
C ASN A 231 6.74 -16.11 0.94
N GLY A 232 6.34 -15.58 -0.23
CA GLY A 232 6.18 -14.16 -0.44
C GLY A 232 5.07 -13.57 0.43
N PHE A 233 5.19 -12.28 0.75
CA PHE A 233 4.26 -11.59 1.62
C PHE A 233 3.88 -10.20 1.13
N PHE A 234 2.75 -9.71 1.62
CA PHE A 234 2.36 -8.31 1.49
C PHE A 234 2.80 -7.53 2.73
N VAL A 235 3.25 -6.30 2.51
CA VAL A 235 3.30 -5.28 3.57
C VAL A 235 2.31 -4.19 3.19
N LEU A 236 1.36 -3.92 4.07
CA LEU A 236 0.39 -2.84 3.92
C LEU A 236 0.60 -1.83 5.05
N LYS A 237 1.00 -0.60 4.70
CA LYS A 237 1.17 0.50 5.64
C LYS A 237 0.26 1.66 5.24
N GLU A 238 -0.73 1.96 6.06
CA GLU A 238 -1.77 2.92 5.70
C GLU A 238 -2.23 3.74 6.90
N ASN A 239 -2.91 4.85 6.61
CA ASN A 239 -3.65 5.61 7.62
C ASN A 239 -4.93 4.86 8.00
N ILE A 240 -5.17 4.70 9.30
CA ILE A 240 -6.36 4.01 9.82
C ILE A 240 -7.27 5.01 10.53
N ALA A 241 -8.51 5.12 10.05
CA ALA A 241 -9.53 5.93 10.69
C ALA A 241 -9.84 5.40 12.11
N ARG A 242 -10.09 6.30 13.06
CA ARG A 242 -10.44 5.92 14.44
C ARG A 242 -11.79 5.19 14.54
N SER A 243 -12.72 5.49 13.64
CA SER A 243 -14.03 4.85 13.54
C SER A 243 -14.67 5.16 12.18
N GLY A 244 -15.36 4.18 11.59
CA GLY A 244 -16.10 4.31 10.34
C GLY A 244 -15.24 4.47 9.08
N THR A 245 -15.90 4.73 7.96
CA THR A 245 -15.22 5.05 6.69
C THR A 245 -15.10 6.55 6.55
N ALA A 246 -13.89 7.06 6.71
CA ALA A 246 -13.57 8.45 6.38
C ALA A 246 -13.13 8.50 4.93
N LEU A 247 -13.95 9.10 4.08
CA LEU A 247 -13.53 9.54 2.76
C LEU A 247 -13.16 10.98 2.86
N SER A 248 -12.05 11.32 2.25
CA SER A 248 -11.58 12.68 2.28
C SER A 248 -11.22 13.08 0.87
N SER A 249 -11.87 14.11 0.30
CA SER A 249 -11.19 14.94 -0.69
C SER A 249 -9.92 15.58 -0.13
N PHE A 250 -9.64 15.47 1.19
CA PHE A 250 -8.37 15.91 1.76
C PHE A 250 -7.17 15.03 1.41
N PHE A 251 -7.32 13.83 0.82
CA PHE A 251 -6.17 13.20 0.15
C PHE A 251 -5.70 14.01 -1.07
N SER A 252 -6.49 15.01 -1.49
CA SER A 252 -6.23 15.95 -2.59
C SER A 252 -6.06 17.42 -2.13
N SER A 253 -6.01 17.73 -0.83
CA SER A 253 -5.88 19.14 -0.40
C SER A 253 -5.23 19.40 0.97
N GLN A 254 -4.95 18.36 1.76
CA GLN A 254 -3.96 18.44 2.84
C GLN A 254 -3.18 17.14 2.90
N VAL A 255 -2.41 16.97 1.84
CA VAL A 255 -1.06 16.48 1.96
C VAL A 255 -0.26 17.64 1.36
#